data_AF-A0A4Q5LU56-F1
#
_entry.id   AF-A0A4Q5LU56-F1
#
_cell.length_a   1.000
_cell.length_b   1.000
_cell.length_c   1.000
_cell.angle_alpha   90.00
_cell.angle_beta   90.00
_cell.angle_gamma   90.00
#
_symmetry.space_group_name_H-M   'P 1'
#
loop_
_entity.id
_entity.type
_entity.pdbx_description
1 polymer ?
#
loop_
_entity_poly.entity_id
_entity_poly.type
_entity_poly.pdbx_seq_one_letter_code
_entity_poly.pdbx_strand_id
1 'polypeptide(L)'
;MATFFLIVSIILFIATFGIHMAINSGDQFDRPMYTRDPIMSAIPWVSGFILPVIPFTIIFEYHWVAVFFINLAVVYILGPILTKVLLVRFASGKGLGHDMLYSFLGGIVALIIGLLAR
;
A
#
# COMPACT_ATOMS: atom_id res chain seq x y z
N MET A 1 15.10 15.51 2.70
CA MET A 1 15.38 14.24 1.99
C MET A 1 14.61 13.09 2.61
N ALA A 2 14.72 12.83 3.92
CA ALA A 2 13.95 11.80 4.63
C ALA A 2 12.42 11.85 4.39
N THR A 3 11.81 13.02 4.57
CA THR A 3 10.35 13.23 4.41
C THR A 3 9.84 12.79 3.03
N PHE A 4 10.62 13.01 1.96
CA PHE A 4 10.24 12.60 0.62
C PHE A 4 10.12 11.06 0.52
N PHE A 5 11.13 10.34 1.01
CA PHE A 5 11.12 8.87 1.01
C PHE A 5 10.01 8.29 1.91
N LEU A 6 9.72 8.93 3.05
CA LEU A 6 8.61 8.55 3.92
C LEU A 6 7.23 8.79 3.27
N ILE A 7 7.05 9.87 2.50
CA ILE A 7 5.81 10.10 1.74
C ILE A 7 5.68 9.07 0.62
N VAL A 8 6.76 8.79 -0.11
CA VAL A 8 6.76 7.78 -1.17
C VAL A 8 6.40 6.40 -0.62
N SER A 9 6.94 6.01 0.55
CA SER A 9 6.60 4.73 1.17
C SER A 9 5.12 4.62 1.54
N ILE A 10 4.52 5.68 2.09
CA ILE A 10 3.07 5.76 2.36
C ILE A 10 2.28 5.48 1.08
N ILE A 11 2.57 6.20 0.00
CA ILE A 11 1.84 6.07 -1.26
C ILE A 11 1.95 4.64 -1.81
N LEU A 12 3.14 4.06 -1.77
CA LEU A 12 3.40 2.72 -2.28
C LEU A 12 2.66 1.65 -1.46
N PHE A 13 2.65 1.75 -0.14
CA PHE A 13 1.92 0.83 0.73
C PHE A 13 0.41 0.90 0.55
N ILE A 14 -0.16 2.10 0.42
CA ILE A 14 -1.58 2.29 0.13
C ILE A 14 -1.92 1.74 -1.27
N ALA A 15 -1.03 1.95 -2.24
CA ALA A 15 -1.18 1.39 -3.59
C ALA A 15 -1.16 -0.15 -3.58
N THR A 16 -0.29 -0.79 -2.81
CA THR A 16 -0.27 -2.25 -2.64
C THR A 16 -1.63 -2.78 -2.17
N PHE A 17 -2.19 -2.16 -1.13
CA PHE A 17 -3.53 -2.51 -0.64
C PHE A 17 -4.61 -2.28 -1.71
N GLY A 18 -4.57 -1.13 -2.38
CA GLY A 18 -5.54 -0.83 -3.43
C GLY A 18 -5.51 -1.85 -4.57
N ILE A 19 -4.32 -2.22 -5.05
CA ILE A 19 -4.16 -3.24 -6.11
C ILE A 19 -4.71 -4.59 -5.63
N HIS A 20 -4.44 -4.98 -4.39
CA HIS A 20 -5.02 -6.18 -3.80
C HIS A 20 -6.55 -6.16 -3.78
N MET A 21 -7.16 -5.02 -3.45
CA MET A 21 -8.61 -4.85 -3.51
C MET A 21 -9.16 -4.97 -4.92
N ALA A 22 -8.47 -4.43 -5.94
CA ALA A 22 -8.88 -4.63 -7.33
C ALA A 22 -8.80 -6.10 -7.74
N ILE A 23 -7.73 -6.81 -7.38
CA ILE A 23 -7.59 -8.25 -7.62
C ILE A 23 -8.75 -9.03 -6.97
N ASN A 24 -9.05 -8.73 -5.70
CA ASN A 24 -10.14 -9.39 -4.98
C ASN A 24 -11.54 -9.02 -5.49
N SER A 25 -11.70 -7.91 -6.20
CA SER A 25 -12.96 -7.52 -6.84
C SER A 25 -13.20 -8.21 -8.19
N GLY A 26 -12.17 -8.82 -8.79
CA GLY A 26 -12.25 -9.53 -10.06
C GLY A 26 -12.80 -10.96 -9.95
N ASP A 27 -12.89 -11.66 -11.09
CA ASP A 27 -13.38 -13.04 -11.17
C ASP A 27 -12.51 -14.00 -10.34
N GLN A 28 -13.13 -14.91 -9.60
CA GLN A 28 -12.48 -15.85 -8.69
C GLN A 28 -11.51 -16.81 -9.40
N PHE A 29 -11.75 -17.10 -10.68
CA PHE A 29 -10.87 -17.97 -11.48
C PHE A 29 -9.58 -17.27 -11.92
N ASP A 30 -9.61 -15.94 -12.05
CA ASP A 30 -8.46 -15.12 -12.44
C ASP A 30 -7.64 -14.61 -11.25
N ARG A 31 -8.07 -14.92 -10.01
CA ARG A 31 -7.35 -14.48 -8.81
C ARG A 31 -6.05 -15.27 -8.61
N PRO A 32 -4.95 -14.59 -8.28
CA PRO A 32 -3.69 -15.23 -7.93
C PRO A 32 -3.85 -16.19 -6.74
N MET A 33 -3.06 -17.26 -6.71
CA MET A 33 -3.14 -18.28 -5.65
C MET A 33 -2.98 -17.72 -4.23
N TYR A 34 -2.21 -16.63 -4.05
CA TYR A 34 -1.98 -16.02 -2.74
C TYR A 34 -3.27 -15.47 -2.10
N THR A 35 -4.31 -15.13 -2.87
CA THR A 35 -5.56 -14.60 -2.31
C THR A 35 -6.40 -15.69 -1.63
N ARG A 36 -6.09 -16.97 -1.88
CA ARG A 36 -6.79 -18.13 -1.28
C ARG A 36 -6.25 -18.49 0.10
N ASP A 37 -5.01 -18.14 0.38
CA ASP A 37 -4.38 -18.35 1.68
C ASP A 37 -4.66 -17.14 2.59
N PRO A 38 -5.31 -17.33 3.77
CA PRO A 38 -5.65 -16.23 4.66
C PRO A 38 -4.45 -15.41 5.14
N ILE A 39 -3.29 -16.04 5.33
CA ILE A 39 -2.07 -15.40 5.84
C ILE A 39 -1.45 -14.55 4.73
N MET A 40 -1.32 -15.12 3.54
CA MET A 40 -0.77 -14.39 2.39
C MET A 40 -1.67 -13.23 1.96
N SER A 41 -3.00 -13.45 1.98
CA SER A 41 -4.00 -12.42 1.67
C SER A 41 -4.00 -11.30 2.71
N ALA A 42 -3.57 -11.53 3.95
CA ALA A 42 -3.46 -10.49 4.97
C ALA A 42 -2.27 -9.52 4.75
N ILE A 43 -1.24 -9.91 3.99
CA ILE A 43 -0.03 -9.09 3.80
C ILE A 43 -0.37 -7.72 3.19
N PRO A 44 -1.15 -7.63 2.09
CA PRO A 44 -1.55 -6.32 1.53
C PRO A 44 -2.42 -5.49 2.47
N TRP A 45 -3.21 -6.12 3.35
CA TRP A 45 -4.00 -5.40 4.37
C TRP A 45 -3.10 -4.76 5.42
N VAL A 46 -2.16 -5.52 5.96
CA VAL A 46 -1.15 -5.00 6.90
C VAL A 46 -0.32 -3.91 6.23
N SER A 47 0.05 -4.12 4.96
CA SER A 47 0.74 -3.13 4.15
C SER A 47 -0.03 -1.82 4.07
N GLY A 48 -1.32 -1.81 3.73
CA GLY A 48 -2.08 -0.56 3.63
C GLY A 48 -2.39 0.10 4.98
N PHE A 49 -2.82 -0.67 5.97
CA PHE A 49 -3.39 -0.10 7.20
C PHE A 49 -2.39 0.15 8.31
N ILE A 50 -1.30 -0.63 8.38
CA ILE A 50 -0.36 -0.60 9.51
C ILE A 50 0.94 0.07 9.11
N LEU A 51 1.58 -0.36 8.03
CA LEU A 51 2.92 0.13 7.67
C LEU A 51 2.99 1.65 7.42
N PRO A 52 2.02 2.31 6.75
CA PRO A 52 1.98 3.76 6.56
C PRO A 52 1.88 4.57 7.85
N VAL A 53 1.42 3.97 8.95
CA VAL A 53 1.30 4.69 10.23
C VAL A 53 2.68 5.11 10.74
N ILE A 54 3.72 4.30 10.49
CA ILE A 54 5.10 4.62 10.90
C ILE A 54 5.61 5.92 10.24
N PRO A 55 5.64 6.05 8.90
CA PRO A 55 6.05 7.29 8.27
C PRO A 55 5.07 8.44 8.57
N PHE A 56 3.77 8.19 8.71
CA PHE A 56 2.81 9.25 9.07
C PHE A 56 3.08 9.84 10.46
N THR A 57 3.34 9.02 11.48
CA THR A 57 3.66 9.52 12.83
C THR A 57 4.95 10.30 12.86
N ILE A 58 5.94 9.89 12.05
CA ILE A 58 7.21 10.60 11.93
C ILE A 58 7.04 11.96 11.26
N ILE A 59 6.23 12.05 10.20
CA ILE A 59 6.05 13.29 9.44
C ILE A 59 5.19 14.30 10.21
N PHE A 60 4.11 13.85 10.83
CA PHE A 60 3.13 14.73 11.46
C PHE A 60 3.31 14.88 12.98
N GLU A 61 4.22 14.12 13.58
CA GLU A 61 4.53 14.12 15.02
C GLU A 61 3.30 13.91 15.94
N TYR A 62 2.26 13.23 15.42
CA TYR A 62 1.06 12.88 16.18
C TYR A 62 1.16 11.50 16.83
N HIS A 63 0.35 11.29 17.87
CA HIS A 63 0.23 10.00 18.54
C HIS A 63 -0.23 8.91 17.56
N TRP A 64 0.44 7.76 17.57
CA TRP A 64 0.26 6.68 16.59
C TRP A 64 -1.17 6.15 16.51
N VAL A 65 -1.91 6.12 17.63
CA VAL A 65 -3.32 5.71 17.65
C VAL A 65 -4.19 6.66 16.81
N ALA A 66 -4.00 7.98 16.95
CA ALA A 66 -4.77 8.95 16.18
C ALA A 66 -4.45 8.83 14.68
N VAL A 67 -3.16 8.69 14.37
CA VAL A 67 -2.69 8.49 12.99
C VAL A 67 -3.23 7.19 12.39
N PHE A 68 -3.34 6.11 13.17
CA PHE A 68 -3.94 4.86 12.71
C PHE A 68 -5.40 5.06 12.26
N PHE A 69 -6.23 5.72 13.07
CA PHE A 69 -7.62 6.00 12.69
C PHE A 69 -7.73 6.93 11.47
N ILE A 70 -6.86 7.93 11.37
CA ILE A 70 -6.78 8.78 10.17
C ILE A 70 -6.38 7.92 8.96
N ASN A 71 -5.39 7.05 9.11
CA ASN A 71 -4.92 6.16 8.04
C ASN A 71 -6.03 5.22 7.55
N LEU A 72 -6.91 4.73 8.43
CA LEU A 72 -8.08 3.95 8.00
C LEU A 72 -8.92 4.70 6.96
N ALA A 73 -9.23 5.98 7.23
CA ALA A 73 -9.99 6.83 6.30
C ALA A 73 -9.20 7.13 5.02
N VAL A 74 -7.90 7.42 5.15
CA VAL A 74 -7.00 7.68 4.03
C VAL A 74 -6.92 6.48 3.09
N VAL A 75 -6.69 5.27 3.63
CA VAL A 75 -6.60 4.04 2.84
C VAL A 75 -7.92 3.72 2.15
N TYR A 76 -9.05 3.95 2.83
CA TYR A 76 -10.38 3.73 2.25
C TYR A 76 -10.66 4.64 1.06
N ILE A 77 -10.20 5.88 1.09
CA ILE A 77 -10.41 6.86 0.01
C ILE A 77 -9.33 6.75 -1.08
N LEU A 78 -8.05 6.77 -0.69
CA LEU A 78 -6.92 6.79 -1.61
C LEU A 78 -6.66 5.44 -2.24
N GLY A 79 -6.93 4.32 -1.56
CA GLY A 79 -6.75 2.98 -2.11
C GLY A 79 -7.44 2.84 -3.47
N PRO A 80 -8.77 3.02 -3.57
CA PRO A 80 -9.50 2.94 -4.84
C PRO A 80 -9.01 3.92 -5.90
N ILE A 81 -8.63 5.15 -5.50
CA ILE A 81 -8.16 6.19 -6.43
C ILE A 81 -6.81 5.80 -7.03
N LEU A 82 -5.84 5.42 -6.19
CA LEU A 82 -4.51 5.01 -6.62
C LEU A 82 -4.59 3.77 -7.52
N THR A 83 -5.45 2.82 -7.20
CA THR A 83 -5.65 1.64 -8.03
C THR A 83 -6.22 1.98 -9.39
N LYS A 84 -7.21 2.87 -9.47
CA LYS A 84 -7.72 3.34 -10.77
C LYS A 84 -6.64 4.04 -11.58
N VAL A 85 -5.84 4.91 -10.96
CA VAL A 85 -4.75 5.62 -11.65
C VAL A 85 -3.68 4.65 -12.14
N LEU A 86 -3.29 3.66 -11.33
CA LEU A 86 -2.31 2.63 -11.69
C LEU A 86 -2.85 1.68 -12.78
N LEU A 87 -4.11 1.26 -12.68
CA LEU A 87 -4.78 0.47 -13.72
C LEU A 87 -4.84 1.23 -15.05
N VAL A 88 -5.18 2.52 -15.03
CA VAL A 88 -5.28 3.30 -16.27
C VAL A 88 -3.91 3.56 -16.90
N ARG A 89 -2.83 3.67 -16.11
CA ARG A 89 -1.51 4.09 -16.61
C ARG A 89 -0.48 2.98 -16.78
N PHE A 90 -0.49 1.95 -15.95
CA PHE A 90 0.57 0.94 -15.90
C PHE A 90 0.09 -0.46 -16.27
N ALA A 91 -1.17 -0.80 -15.98
CA ALA A 91 -1.67 -2.15 -16.19
C ALA A 91 -2.89 -2.17 -17.11
N SER A 92 -2.75 -2.73 -18.32
CA SER A 92 -3.91 -3.16 -19.14
C SER A 92 -4.74 -4.29 -18.47
N GLY A 93 -4.61 -4.49 -17.16
CA GLY A 93 -5.13 -5.61 -16.37
C GLY A 93 -4.19 -6.81 -16.27
N LYS A 94 -3.13 -6.89 -17.09
CA LYS A 94 -2.33 -8.12 -17.28
C LYS A 94 -1.15 -8.33 -16.30
N GLY A 95 -0.94 -7.44 -15.33
CA GLY A 95 0.27 -7.43 -14.48
C GLY A 95 0.06 -7.15 -12.98
N LEU A 96 -1.19 -7.08 -12.51
CA LEU A 96 -1.51 -6.54 -11.18
C LEU A 96 -0.81 -7.23 -10.01
N GLY A 97 -0.60 -8.54 -10.09
CA GLY A 97 0.15 -9.27 -9.05
C GLY A 97 1.60 -8.81 -8.93
N HIS A 98 2.27 -8.52 -10.06
CA HIS A 98 3.65 -8.04 -10.07
C HIS A 98 3.72 -6.58 -9.60
N ASP A 99 2.78 -5.73 -10.05
CA ASP A 99 2.71 -4.32 -9.64
C ASP A 99 2.47 -4.18 -8.13
N MET A 100 1.64 -5.06 -7.56
CA MET A 100 1.45 -5.16 -6.11
C MET A 100 2.76 -5.50 -5.39
N LEU A 101 3.52 -6.47 -5.92
CA LEU A 101 4.80 -6.88 -5.35
C LEU A 101 5.85 -5.76 -5.43
N TYR A 102 5.96 -5.08 -6.58
CA TYR A 102 6.90 -3.96 -6.75
C TYR A 102 6.54 -2.76 -5.88
N SER A 103 5.25 -2.43 -5.77
CA SER A 103 4.81 -1.37 -4.84
C SER A 103 5.13 -1.73 -3.40
N PHE A 104 4.92 -2.97 -2.99
CA PHE A 104 5.21 -3.41 -1.63
C PHE A 104 6.71 -3.32 -1.31
N LEU A 105 7.56 -3.91 -2.15
CA LEU A 105 9.01 -3.89 -1.98
C LEU A 105 9.58 -2.48 -2.07
N GLY A 106 9.10 -1.68 -3.03
CA GLY A 106 9.48 -0.28 -3.16
C GLY A 106 9.09 0.53 -1.92
N GLY A 107 7.91 0.27 -1.34
CA GLY A 107 7.45 0.89 -0.10
C GLY A 107 8.37 0.57 1.08
N ILE A 108 8.78 -0.69 1.23
CA ILE A 108 9.73 -1.11 2.26
C ILE A 108 11.07 -0.41 2.09
N VAL A 109 11.64 -0.43 0.88
CA VAL A 109 12.95 0.20 0.60
C VAL A 109 12.89 1.71 0.87
N ALA A 110 11.85 2.39 0.40
CA ALA A 110 11.64 3.81 0.65
C ALA A 110 11.46 4.12 2.14
N LEU A 111 10.74 3.27 2.88
CA LEU A 111 10.60 3.42 4.33
C LEU A 111 11.95 3.33 5.03
N ILE A 112 12.73 2.28 4.75
CA ILE A 112 14.06 2.08 5.35
C ILE A 112 14.98 3.26 5.05
N ILE A 113 15.05 3.69 3.80
CA ILE A 113 15.87 4.86 3.42
C ILE A 113 15.38 6.12 4.15
N GLY A 114 14.06 6.34 4.21
CA GLY A 114 13.49 7.47 4.91
C GLY A 114 13.79 7.47 6.41
N LEU A 115 13.81 6.30 7.04
CA LEU A 115 14.17 6.14 8.46
C LEU A 115 15.67 6.36 8.71
N LEU A 116 16.54 5.89 7.83
CA LEU A 116 18.00 6.07 7.95
C LEU A 116 18.47 7.50 7.66
N ALA A 117 17.74 8.22 6.80
CA ALA A 117 18.05 9.59 6.41
C ALA A 117 17.47 10.65 7.37
N ARG A 118 16.71 10.23 8.37
CA ARG A 118 16.14 11.07 9.42
C ARG A 118 17.16 11.30 10.52
#